data_AF-A0A7G1KFL8-F1
#
_entry.id   AF-A0A7G1KFL8-F1
#
_cell.length_a   1.000
_cell.length_b   1.000
_cell.length_c   1.000
_cell.angle_alpha   90.00
_cell.angle_beta   90.00
_cell.angle_gamma   90.00
#
_symmetry.space_group_name_H-M   'P 1'
#
loop_
_entity.id
_entity.type
_entity.pdbx_description
1 polymer ?
#
loop_
_entity_poly.entity_id
_entity_poly.type
_entity_poly.pdbx_seq_one_letter_code
_entity_poly.pdbx_strand_id
1 'polypeptide(L)'
;MTDDGALTDQRVFAEFGSTDTESIDGIGIDSEGAVWAAFPWIGEFRRVREGGEVTDVIRIEPDAAYPDGGTFAVDAILGGPEMRTLYLLISDTSPERLVNGFDTTGRIEAIEVEVAGIRD
;
A
#
# COMPACT_ATOMS: atom_id res chain seq x y z
N MET A 1 3.83 8.83 -22.99
CA MET A 1 4.90 9.77 -22.62
C MET A 1 5.44 10.36 -23.91
N THR A 2 5.57 11.67 -23.98
CA THR A 2 6.20 12.37 -25.11
C THR A 2 7.73 12.37 -24.98
N ASP A 3 8.44 12.76 -26.04
CA ASP A 3 9.91 12.78 -26.06
C ASP A 3 10.54 13.71 -25.01
N ASP A 4 9.81 14.73 -24.55
CA ASP A 4 10.19 15.65 -23.48
C ASP A 4 9.77 15.18 -22.08
N GLY A 5 9.19 13.98 -21.95
CA GLY A 5 8.81 13.37 -20.68
C GLY A 5 7.43 13.73 -20.16
N ALA A 6 6.60 14.44 -20.93
CA ALA A 6 5.23 14.72 -20.50
C ALA A 6 4.38 13.43 -20.48
N LEU A 7 3.53 13.31 -19.46
CA LEU A 7 2.55 12.23 -19.37
C LEU A 7 1.32 12.56 -20.24
N THR A 8 0.92 11.58 -21.04
CA THR A 8 -0.25 11.64 -21.92
C THR A 8 -1.14 10.44 -21.63
N ASP A 9 -2.36 10.43 -22.17
CA ASP A 9 -3.25 9.26 -22.12
C ASP A 9 -3.60 8.80 -20.70
N GLN A 10 -3.84 9.78 -19.81
CA GLN A 10 -4.35 9.50 -18.47
C GLN A 10 -5.63 8.68 -18.59
N ARG A 11 -5.65 7.56 -17.89
CA ARG A 11 -6.76 6.61 -17.84
C ARG A 11 -6.92 6.07 -16.44
N VAL A 12 -8.13 5.61 -16.14
CA VAL A 12 -8.39 4.86 -14.90
C VAL A 12 -7.70 3.50 -15.02
N PHE A 13 -6.87 3.16 -14.04
CA PHE A 13 -6.26 1.83 -13.92
C PHE A 13 -7.20 0.87 -13.18
N ALA A 14 -7.74 1.32 -12.04
CA ALA A 14 -8.71 0.63 -11.22
C ALA A 14 -9.64 1.66 -10.56
N GLU A 15 -10.90 1.30 -10.37
CA GLU A 15 -11.88 2.08 -9.63
C GLU A 15 -12.28 1.30 -8.37
N PHE A 16 -12.29 1.98 -7.23
CA PHE A 16 -12.67 1.41 -5.94
C PHE A 16 -13.98 2.05 -5.45
N GLY A 17 -14.46 1.62 -4.28
CA GLY A 17 -15.64 2.13 -3.62
C GLY A 17 -15.46 3.51 -3.00
N SER A 18 -16.18 3.77 -1.90
CA SER A 18 -16.20 5.09 -1.27
C SER A 18 -14.81 5.53 -0.81
N THR A 19 -14.48 6.82 -1.02
CA THR A 19 -13.24 7.43 -0.53
C THR A 19 -13.12 7.41 0.99
N ASP A 20 -14.25 7.27 1.71
CA ASP A 20 -14.27 7.16 3.18
C ASP A 20 -13.62 5.87 3.70
N THR A 21 -13.53 4.84 2.85
CA THR A 21 -12.99 3.52 3.20
C THR A 21 -11.87 3.09 2.26
N GLU A 22 -11.98 3.41 0.98
CA GLU A 22 -11.12 2.88 -0.09
C GLU A 22 -10.28 3.96 -0.78
N SER A 23 -10.01 5.09 -0.10
CA SER A 23 -8.91 5.97 -0.52
C SER A 23 -7.59 5.22 -0.42
N ILE A 24 -6.73 5.43 -1.43
CA ILE A 24 -5.36 4.90 -1.45
C ILE A 24 -4.36 5.98 -1.03
N ASP A 25 -3.24 5.54 -0.46
CA ASP A 25 -2.07 6.38 -0.18
C ASP A 25 -0.92 5.97 -1.12
N GLY A 26 0.10 5.27 -0.63
CA GLY A 26 1.22 4.77 -1.40
C GLY A 26 0.91 3.58 -2.31
N ILE A 27 1.67 3.47 -3.40
CA ILE A 27 1.57 2.38 -4.37
C ILE A 27 2.95 1.91 -4.87
N GLY A 28 3.07 0.62 -5.16
CA GLY A 28 4.24 0.01 -5.79
C GLY A 28 3.83 -0.99 -6.88
N ILE A 29 4.55 -1.02 -8.01
CA ILE A 29 4.26 -1.94 -9.12
C ILE A 29 5.16 -3.18 -9.05
N ASP A 30 4.61 -4.34 -9.41
CA ASP A 30 5.35 -5.59 -9.52
C ASP A 30 5.73 -5.95 -10.98
N SER A 31 6.46 -7.05 -11.15
CA SER A 31 6.93 -7.53 -12.47
C SER A 31 5.82 -8.07 -13.38
N GLU A 32 4.61 -8.32 -12.88
CA GLU A 32 3.44 -8.66 -13.69
C GLU A 32 2.60 -7.43 -14.07
N GLY A 33 3.00 -6.24 -13.62
CA GLY A 33 2.26 -5.00 -13.83
C GLY A 33 1.07 -4.82 -12.89
N ALA A 34 0.95 -5.63 -11.84
CA ALA A 34 -0.03 -5.40 -10.77
C ALA A 34 0.51 -4.36 -9.78
N VAL A 35 -0.39 -3.63 -9.16
CA VAL A 35 -0.10 -2.57 -8.20
C VAL A 35 -0.41 -3.04 -6.79
N TRP A 36 0.57 -3.02 -5.90
CA TRP A 36 0.35 -3.02 -4.46
C TRP A 36 -0.11 -1.63 -4.05
N ALA A 37 -1.34 -1.51 -3.56
CA ALA A 37 -1.92 -0.26 -3.09
C ALA A 37 -2.24 -0.33 -1.60
N ALA A 38 -1.88 0.74 -0.88
CA ALA A 38 -2.13 0.88 0.55
C ALA A 38 -3.46 1.61 0.80
N PHE A 39 -4.32 1.04 1.65
CA PHE A 39 -5.64 1.55 2.01
C PHE A 39 -5.67 1.90 3.50
N PRO A 40 -5.31 3.15 3.88
CA PRO A 40 -5.09 3.52 5.27
C PRO A 40 -6.32 3.37 6.17
N TRP A 41 -7.52 3.69 5.67
CA TRP A 41 -8.73 3.72 6.50
C TRP A 41 -9.24 2.35 6.92
N ILE A 42 -8.88 1.31 6.17
CA ILE A 42 -9.31 -0.08 6.41
C ILE A 42 -8.16 -1.01 6.76
N GLY A 43 -6.93 -0.50 6.76
CA GLY A 43 -5.70 -1.21 7.09
C GLY A 43 -5.40 -2.40 6.23
N GLU A 44 -5.48 -2.18 4.93
CA GLU A 44 -5.21 -3.20 3.94
C GLU A 44 -4.13 -2.73 2.96
N PHE A 45 -3.23 -3.64 2.62
CA PHE A 45 -2.48 -3.57 1.38
C PHE A 45 -3.10 -4.56 0.41
N ARG A 46 -3.43 -4.12 -0.80
CA ARG A 46 -4.05 -4.97 -1.81
C ARG A 46 -3.16 -5.02 -3.04
N ARG A 47 -2.99 -6.20 -3.60
CA ARG A 47 -2.43 -6.36 -4.95
C ARG A 47 -3.56 -6.30 -5.97
N VAL A 48 -3.47 -5.34 -6.88
CA VAL A 48 -4.54 -4.97 -7.80
C VAL A 48 -4.05 -5.03 -9.24
N ARG A 49 -4.74 -5.76 -10.10
CA ARG A 49 -4.51 -5.77 -11.54
C ARG A 49 -5.30 -4.66 -12.24
N GLU A 50 -4.88 -4.33 -13.45
CA GLU A 50 -5.63 -3.40 -14.30
C GLU A 50 -7.09 -3.86 -14.44
N GLY A 51 -8.03 -2.93 -14.30
CA GLY A 51 -9.47 -3.21 -14.23
C GLY A 51 -9.99 -3.41 -12.81
N GLY A 52 -9.13 -3.42 -11.79
CA GLY A 52 -9.53 -3.45 -10.37
C GLY A 52 -9.66 -4.84 -9.75
N GLU A 53 -9.20 -5.90 -10.42
CA GLU A 53 -9.15 -7.24 -9.83
C GLU A 53 -8.15 -7.26 -8.67
N VAL A 54 -8.64 -7.53 -7.45
CA VAL A 54 -7.80 -7.74 -6.27
C VAL A 54 -7.39 -9.20 -6.21
N THR A 55 -6.09 -9.49 -6.31
CA THR A 55 -5.57 -10.86 -6.22
C THR A 55 -5.10 -11.24 -4.83
N ASP A 56 -4.69 -10.25 -4.04
CA ASP A 56 -4.12 -10.45 -2.70
C ASP A 56 -4.54 -9.34 -1.77
N VAL A 57 -4.78 -9.68 -0.50
CA VAL A 57 -5.11 -8.74 0.57
C VAL A 57 -4.27 -9.07 1.79
N ILE A 58 -3.51 -8.09 2.27
CA ILE A 58 -2.77 -8.15 3.53
C ILE A 58 -3.45 -7.18 4.48
N ARG A 59 -4.03 -7.70 5.56
CA ARG A 59 -4.63 -6.89 6.63
C ARG A 59 -3.61 -6.67 7.73
N ILE A 60 -3.51 -5.44 8.22
CA ILE A 60 -2.75 -5.13 9.43
C ILE A 60 -3.53 -5.69 10.62
N GLU A 61 -2.95 -6.69 11.27
CA GLU A 61 -3.51 -7.26 12.51
C GLU A 61 -3.11 -6.39 13.72
N PRO A 62 -3.96 -6.32 14.76
CA PRO A 62 -3.59 -5.67 16.01
C PRO A 62 -2.35 -6.32 16.64
N ASP A 63 -1.32 -5.52 16.94
CA ASP A 63 -0.11 -5.97 17.62
C ASP A 63 -0.36 -6.03 19.13
N ALA A 64 0.15 -7.06 19.83
CA ALA A 64 0.09 -7.12 21.30
C ALA A 64 0.83 -5.96 21.99
N ALA A 65 1.85 -5.39 21.33
CA ALA A 65 2.53 -4.18 21.77
C ALA A 65 1.67 -2.91 21.54
N TYR A 66 0.71 -2.98 20.62
CA TYR A 66 -0.18 -1.88 20.24
C TYR A 66 -1.62 -2.38 20.04
N PRO A 67 -2.29 -2.84 21.11
CA PRO A 67 -3.60 -3.49 21.00
C PRO A 67 -4.71 -2.54 20.54
N ASP A 68 -4.53 -1.24 20.77
CA ASP A 68 -5.38 -0.14 20.28
C ASP A 68 -4.67 0.68 19.16
N GLY A 69 -3.61 0.11 18.59
CA GLY A 69 -2.70 0.71 17.62
C GLY A 69 -3.27 0.83 16.20
N GLY A 70 -2.56 1.57 15.36
CA GLY A 70 -3.12 2.03 14.08
C GLY A 70 -3.16 0.97 12.99
N THR A 71 -4.20 1.08 12.18
CA THR A 71 -4.41 0.27 11.00
C THR A 71 -3.96 1.00 9.74
N PHE A 72 -3.17 2.08 9.81
CA PHE A 72 -2.95 2.87 8.60
C PHE A 72 -1.86 2.21 7.75
N ALA A 73 -2.30 1.51 6.70
CA ALA A 73 -1.47 1.08 5.59
C ALA A 73 -1.08 2.32 4.78
N VAL A 74 0.21 2.67 4.77
CA VAL A 74 0.69 3.91 4.16
C VAL A 74 1.33 3.68 2.81
N ASP A 75 2.26 2.72 2.70
CA ASP A 75 2.96 2.44 1.45
C ASP A 75 3.43 0.99 1.37
N ALA A 76 3.57 0.47 0.15
CA ALA A 76 4.03 -0.89 -0.11
C ALA A 76 4.97 -0.93 -1.31
N ILE A 77 6.18 -1.48 -1.12
CA ILE A 77 7.18 -1.57 -2.19
C ILE A 77 7.99 -2.87 -2.13
N LEU A 78 8.27 -3.42 -3.31
CA LEU A 78 9.06 -4.65 -3.47
C LEU A 78 10.57 -4.33 -3.46
N GLY A 79 11.33 -5.18 -2.79
CA GLY A 79 12.78 -5.05 -2.69
C GLY A 79 13.45 -6.35 -2.26
N GLY A 80 14.66 -6.22 -1.71
CA GLY A 80 15.52 -7.35 -1.37
C GLY A 80 16.23 -7.95 -2.59
N PRO A 81 17.19 -8.89 -2.37
CA PRO A 81 18.04 -9.43 -3.45
C PRO A 81 17.26 -10.08 -4.59
N GLU A 82 16.08 -10.63 -4.27
CA GLU A 82 15.24 -11.33 -5.23
C GLU A 82 14.07 -10.49 -5.75
N MET A 83 13.92 -9.24 -5.25
CA MET A 83 12.75 -8.38 -5.43
C MET A 83 11.44 -9.00 -4.92
N ARG A 84 11.49 -9.99 -4.01
CA ARG A 84 10.31 -10.69 -3.46
C ARG A 84 9.96 -10.31 -2.03
N THR A 85 10.77 -9.47 -1.40
CA THR A 85 10.41 -8.91 -0.09
C THR A 85 9.51 -7.70 -0.30
N LEU A 86 8.25 -7.81 0.08
CA LEU A 86 7.31 -6.68 0.15
C LEU A 86 7.49 -5.96 1.48
N TYR A 87 7.96 -4.72 1.43
CA TYR A 87 8.05 -3.84 2.59
C TYR A 87 6.74 -3.06 2.74
N LEU A 88 6.19 -3.07 3.95
CA LEU A 88 4.91 -2.47 4.31
C LEU A 88 5.15 -1.36 5.32
N LEU A 89 4.90 -0.11 4.95
CA LEU A 89 4.97 1.03 5.86
C LEU A 89 3.63 1.18 6.58
N ILE A 90 3.68 1.09 7.90
CA ILE A 90 2.50 1.12 8.76
C ILE A 90 2.62 2.27 9.77
N SER A 91 1.55 3.04 9.91
CA SER A 91 1.42 4.07 10.93
C SER A 91 0.49 3.63 12.04
N ASP A 92 1.02 3.59 13.26
CA ASP A 92 0.31 3.27 14.48
C ASP A 92 -0.41 4.50 15.03
N THR A 93 -1.50 4.87 14.37
CA THR A 93 -2.40 5.95 14.77
C THR A 93 -3.86 5.63 14.48
N SER A 94 -4.76 6.40 15.09
CA SER A 94 -6.14 6.57 14.63
C SER A 94 -6.34 8.00 14.11
N PRO A 95 -7.47 8.35 13.46
CA PRO A 95 -7.79 9.73 13.13
C PRO A 95 -7.70 10.66 14.36
N GLU A 96 -8.21 10.22 15.52
CA GLU A 96 -8.21 11.00 16.76
C GLU A 96 -6.80 11.23 17.29
N ARG A 97 -5.94 10.20 17.29
CA ARG A 97 -4.54 10.32 17.74
C ARG A 97 -3.70 11.19 16.81
N LEU A 98 -3.97 11.11 15.50
CA LEU A 98 -3.28 11.93 14.50
C LEU A 98 -3.55 13.42 14.72
N VAL A 99 -4.82 13.80 14.95
CA VAL A 99 -5.18 15.20 15.21
C VAL A 99 -4.84 15.67 16.62
N ASN A 100 -4.74 14.74 17.59
CA ASN A 100 -4.40 15.04 18.97
C ASN A 100 -2.87 15.04 19.22
N GLY A 101 -2.17 15.90 18.47
CA GLY A 101 -0.74 16.16 18.71
C GLY A 101 0.22 15.14 18.13
N PHE A 102 -0.21 14.37 17.11
CA PHE A 102 0.61 13.36 16.45
C PHE A 102 1.18 12.33 17.42
N ASP A 103 0.32 11.80 18.31
CA ASP A 103 0.65 10.60 19.08
C ASP A 103 0.69 9.39 18.15
N THR A 104 1.78 9.27 17.39
CA THR A 104 1.95 8.28 16.34
C THR A 104 3.33 7.64 16.42
N THR A 105 3.38 6.36 16.08
CA THR A 105 4.62 5.64 15.80
C THR A 105 4.54 5.02 14.42
N GLY A 106 5.68 4.76 13.80
CA GLY A 106 5.74 4.09 12.50
C GLY A 106 6.55 2.81 12.60
N ARG A 107 6.17 1.79 11.83
CA ARG A 107 6.96 0.58 11.67
C ARG A 107 6.99 0.14 10.21
N ILE A 108 7.98 -0.68 9.91
CA ILE A 108 8.09 -1.37 8.62
C ILE A 108 8.00 -2.85 8.91
N GLU A 109 7.05 -3.51 8.26
CA GLU A 109 6.97 -4.96 8.20
C GLU A 109 7.54 -5.42 6.84
N ALA A 110 8.11 -6.62 6.82
CA ALA A 110 8.69 -7.20 5.62
C ALA A 110 8.20 -8.65 5.50
N ILE A 111 7.55 -8.96 4.38
CA ILE A 111 7.04 -10.30 4.09
C ILE A 111 7.52 -10.75 2.71
N GLU A 112 7.60 -12.06 2.50
CA GLU A 112 7.88 -12.63 1.19
C GLU A 112 6.59 -12.78 0.39
N VAL A 113 6.62 -12.41 -0.89
CA VAL A 113 5.51 -12.59 -1.84
C VAL A 113 5.96 -13.35 -3.08
N GLU A 114 5.01 -13.97 -3.78
CA GLU A 114 5.33 -14.82 -4.94
C GLU A 114 5.86 -14.02 -6.14
N VAL A 115 5.25 -12.86 -6.41
CA VAL A 115 5.54 -12.02 -7.56
C VAL A 115 6.59 -10.98 -7.20
N ALA A 116 7.72 -11.01 -7.90
CA ALA A 116 8.83 -10.11 -7.68
C ALA A 116 8.54 -8.70 -8.21
N GLY A 117 9.28 -7.70 -7.74
CA GLY A 117 9.33 -6.36 -8.31
C GLY A 117 10.10 -6.32 -9.63
N ILE A 118 10.09 -5.14 -10.26
CA ILE A 118 10.79 -4.90 -11.53
C ILE A 118 12.30 -4.86 -11.29
N ARG A 119 13.07 -5.51 -12.17
CA ARG A 119 14.53 -5.45 -12.20
C ARG A 119 15.00 -4.65 -13.39
N ASP A 120 16.13 -3.98 -13.20
CA ASP A 120 16.91 -3.26 -14.21
C ASP A 120 17.49 -4.18 -15.31
#